data_AF-A0A1X7VE18-F1
#
_entry.id   AF-A0A1X7VE18-F1
#
_cell.length_a   1.000
_cell.length_b   1.000
_cell.length_c   1.000
_cell.angle_alpha   90.00
_cell.angle_beta   90.00
_cell.angle_gamma   90.00
#
_symmetry.space_group_name_H-M   'P 1'
#
loop_
_entity.id
_entity.type
_entity.pdbx_description
1 polymer ?
#
loop_
_entity_poly.entity_id
_entity_poly.type
_entity_poly.pdbx_seq_one_letter_code
_entity_poly.pdbx_strand_id
1 'polypeptide(L)'
;MITVSAEDALKIESCTREQTLTPRWYHERKCRLTSSNFGTFCKGAITTAKVKTLLYKESSKLSNTAIMWGKLHESTAFDQYQSIHSSKSGLILRKSGIFISSED
;
A
#
# COMPACT_ATOMS: atom_id res chain seq x y z
N MET A 1 6.13 -12.10 17.14
CA MET A 1 6.29 -10.93 16.27
C MET A 1 6.61 -11.46 14.88
N ILE A 2 5.90 -11.04 13.82
CA ILE A 2 6.20 -11.53 12.46
C ILE A 2 7.45 -10.79 11.99
N THR A 3 8.61 -11.40 12.19
CA THR A 3 9.86 -10.92 11.64
C THR A 3 9.94 -11.32 10.17
N VAL A 4 10.33 -10.39 9.31
CA VAL A 4 10.49 -10.62 7.87
C VAL A 4 11.94 -10.34 7.54
N SER A 5 12.61 -11.28 6.87
CA SER A 5 13.99 -11.08 6.43
C SER A 5 14.06 -9.95 5.40
N ALA A 6 15.22 -9.29 5.26
CA ALA A 6 15.42 -8.27 4.23
C ALA A 6 15.13 -8.81 2.82
N GLU A 7 15.54 -10.05 2.54
CA GLU A 7 15.28 -10.73 1.27
C GLU A 7 13.79 -10.95 1.03
N ASP A 8 13.06 -11.38 2.05
CA ASP A 8 11.62 -11.59 1.92
C ASP A 8 10.87 -10.27 1.81
N ALA A 9 11.32 -9.20 2.47
CA ALA A 9 10.76 -7.86 2.29
C ALA A 9 10.91 -7.37 0.85
N LEU A 10 12.06 -7.60 0.21
CA LEU A 10 12.28 -7.30 -1.21
C LEU A 10 11.39 -8.13 -2.14
N LYS A 11 11.21 -9.42 -1.83
CA LYS A 11 10.27 -10.29 -2.56
C LYS A 11 8.83 -9.82 -2.40
N ILE A 12 8.44 -9.38 -1.21
CA ILE A 12 7.11 -8.84 -0.94
C ILE A 12 6.89 -7.58 -1.74
N GLU A 13 7.82 -6.62 -1.72
CA GLU A 13 7.72 -5.39 -2.51
C GLU A 13 7.51 -5.72 -4.00
N SER A 14 8.40 -6.53 -4.57
CA SER A 14 8.36 -6.86 -6.00
C SER A 14 7.09 -7.63 -6.42
N CYS A 15 6.66 -8.62 -5.64
CA CYS A 15 5.45 -9.41 -5.92
C CYS A 15 4.15 -8.63 -5.70
N THR A 16 4.20 -7.45 -5.09
CA THR A 16 3.00 -6.69 -4.71
C THR A 16 2.90 -5.33 -5.42
N ARG A 17 3.74 -5.05 -6.43
CA ARG A 17 3.72 -3.81 -7.23
C ARG A 17 2.43 -3.55 -7.98
N GLU A 18 1.73 -4.60 -8.39
CA GLU A 18 0.39 -4.49 -9.02
C GLU A 18 -0.75 -4.40 -7.98
N GLN A 19 -0.38 -4.23 -6.71
CA GLN A 19 -1.27 -3.92 -5.59
C GLN A 19 -2.50 -4.84 -5.54
N THR A 20 -3.71 -4.25 -5.66
CA THR A 20 -4.99 -4.94 -5.58
C THR A 20 -5.22 -6.01 -6.64
N LEU A 21 -4.41 -6.05 -7.70
CA LEU A 21 -4.45 -7.10 -8.71
C LEU A 21 -3.72 -8.38 -8.25
N THR A 22 -2.97 -8.32 -7.16
CA THR A 22 -2.23 -9.46 -6.61
C THR A 22 -2.89 -9.95 -5.32
N PRO A 23 -3.23 -11.24 -5.20
CA PRO A 23 -3.74 -11.80 -3.94
C PRO A 23 -2.77 -11.60 -2.77
N ARG A 24 -1.46 -11.64 -3.06
CA ARG A 24 -0.40 -11.44 -2.06
C ARG A 24 -0.48 -10.06 -1.39
N TRP A 25 -0.88 -9.00 -2.10
CA TRP A 25 -1.06 -7.68 -1.49
C TRP A 25 -2.05 -7.70 -0.33
N TYR A 26 -3.16 -8.44 -0.44
CA TYR A 26 -4.14 -8.56 0.64
C TYR A 26 -3.59 -9.39 1.80
N HIS A 27 -2.89 -10.49 1.49
CA HIS A 27 -2.28 -11.35 2.51
C HIS A 27 -1.26 -10.58 3.35
N GLU A 28 -0.34 -9.86 2.70
CA GLU A 28 0.74 -9.15 3.38
C GLU A 28 0.25 -7.94 4.19
N ARG A 29 -0.90 -7.35 3.83
CA ARG A 29 -1.55 -6.27 4.60
C ARG A 29 -2.31 -6.79 5.82
N LYS A 30 -2.70 -8.06 5.83
CA LYS A 30 -3.35 -8.68 6.98
C LYS A 30 -2.35 -8.71 8.14
N CYS A 31 -2.85 -8.50 9.36
CA CYS A 31 -2.01 -8.43 10.57
C CYS A 31 -0.98 -7.29 10.58
N ARG A 32 -1.02 -6.32 9.66
CA ARG A 32 -0.10 -5.16 9.63
C ARG A 32 -0.82 -3.82 9.73
N LEU A 33 -0.19 -2.87 10.42
CA LEU A 33 -0.54 -1.47 10.29
C LEU A 33 0.02 -0.95 8.95
N THR A 34 -0.79 -0.16 8.26
CA THR A 34 -0.44 0.47 6.98
C THR A 34 -0.63 1.96 7.11
N SER A 35 0.08 2.77 6.30
CA SER A 35 -0.07 4.23 6.35
C SER A 35 -1.52 4.68 6.22
N SER A 36 -2.31 4.00 5.38
CA SER A 36 -3.75 4.26 5.19
C SER A 36 -4.63 4.00 6.43
N ASN A 37 -4.24 3.10 7.33
CA ASN A 37 -5.04 2.74 8.52
C ASN A 37 -4.44 3.26 9.84
N PHE A 38 -3.18 3.71 9.81
CA PHE A 38 -2.45 4.20 10.97
C PHE A 38 -3.12 5.41 11.63
N GLY A 39 -3.61 6.36 10.83
CA GLY A 39 -4.38 7.49 11.36
C GLY A 39 -5.64 7.06 12.13
N THR A 40 -6.34 6.03 11.66
CA THR A 40 -7.48 5.45 12.37
C THR A 40 -7.02 4.76 13.65
N PHE A 41 -5.89 4.03 13.61
CA PHE A 41 -5.30 3.39 14.77
C PHE A 41 -4.98 4.38 15.89
N CYS A 42 -4.39 5.53 15.58
CA CYS A 42 -4.00 6.55 16.56
C CYS A 42 -5.18 7.34 17.16
N LYS A 43 -6.34 7.39 16.49
CA LYS A 43 -7.49 8.17 16.95
C LYS A 43 -8.31 7.47 18.02
N GLY A 44 -8.40 8.05 19.22
CA GLY A 44 -9.23 7.53 20.31
C GLY A 44 -8.65 6.25 20.96
N ALA A 45 -9.44 5.61 21.82
CA ALA A 45 -8.98 4.47 22.59
C ALA A 45 -8.60 3.26 21.70
N ILE A 46 -7.49 2.60 22.05
CA ILE A 46 -7.06 1.35 21.43
C ILE A 46 -7.83 0.21 22.12
N THR A 47 -8.84 -0.31 21.44
CA THR A 47 -9.64 -1.45 21.92
C THR A 47 -9.37 -2.69 21.08
N THR A 48 -9.58 -3.87 21.67
CA THR A 48 -9.45 -5.15 20.96
C THR A 48 -10.32 -5.22 19.70
N ALA A 49 -11.53 -4.65 19.75
CA ALA A 49 -12.44 -4.59 18.60
C ALA A 49 -11.87 -3.73 17.46
N LYS A 50 -11.27 -2.59 17.81
CA LYS A 50 -10.61 -1.70 16.84
C LYS A 50 -9.40 -2.38 16.19
N VAL A 51 -8.55 -3.03 16.98
CA VAL A 51 -7.40 -3.80 16.47
C VAL A 51 -7.88 -4.92 15.54
N LYS A 52 -8.91 -5.69 15.94
CA LYS A 52 -9.50 -6.73 15.09
C LYS A 52 -9.99 -6.17 13.75
N THR A 53 -10.68 -5.04 13.80
CA THR A 53 -11.22 -4.38 12.60
C THR A 53 -10.13 -3.83 11.68
N LEU A 54 -9.02 -3.33 12.23
CA LEU A 54 -7.95 -2.75 11.40
C LEU A 54 -7.03 -3.81 10.79
N LEU A 55 -6.77 -4.90 11.53
CA LEU A 55 -5.79 -5.90 11.15
C LEU A 55 -6.36 -7.13 10.43
N TYR A 56 -7.65 -7.42 10.61
CA TYR A 56 -8.28 -8.64 10.07
C TYR A 56 -9.50 -8.36 9.18
N LYS A 57 -9.85 -7.10 8.91
CA LYS A 57 -10.96 -6.77 8.02
C LYS A 57 -10.64 -7.24 6.60
N GLU A 58 -11.48 -8.13 6.11
CA GLU A 58 -11.49 -8.52 4.71
C GLU A 58 -11.77 -7.28 3.85
N SER A 59 -11.03 -7.16 2.75
CA SER A 59 -11.15 -6.02 1.85
C SER A 59 -12.55 -5.98 1.25
N SER A 60 -13.42 -5.14 1.79
CA SER A 60 -14.70 -4.81 1.17
C SER A 60 -14.45 -4.04 -0.12
N LYS A 61 -15.14 -4.39 -1.21
CA LYS A 61 -15.14 -3.59 -2.45
C LYS A 61 -15.73 -2.21 -2.15
N LEU A 62 -14.89 -1.27 -1.72
CA LEU A 62 -15.25 0.12 -1.57
C LEU A 62 -15.23 0.74 -2.97
N SER A 63 -16.40 1.12 -3.46
CA SER A 63 -16.57 1.69 -4.79
C SER A 63 -17.49 2.88 -4.69
N ASN A 64 -16.91 4.06 -4.59
CA ASN A 64 -17.62 5.31 -4.83
C ASN A 64 -17.01 6.00 -6.07
N THR A 65 -17.73 6.97 -6.63
CA THR A 65 -17.33 7.66 -7.86
C THR A 65 -15.93 8.28 -7.75
N ALA A 66 -15.59 8.84 -6.59
CA ALA A 66 -14.29 9.47 -6.37
C ALA A 66 -13.13 8.46 -6.40
N ILE A 67 -13.29 7.30 -5.75
CA ILE A 67 -12.31 6.21 -5.75
C ILE A 67 -12.13 5.65 -7.17
N MET A 68 -13.24 5.45 -7.89
CA MET A 68 -13.20 4.94 -9.26
C MET A 68 -12.50 5.92 -10.21
N TRP A 69 -12.77 7.23 -10.05
CA TRP A 69 -12.07 8.26 -10.79
C TRP A 69 -10.57 8.23 -10.54
N GLY A 70 -10.15 8.14 -9.26
CA GLY A 70 -8.74 8.05 -8.89
C GLY A 70 -8.04 6.86 -9.53
N LYS A 71 -8.64 5.67 -9.42
CA LYS A 71 -8.11 4.44 -10.05
C LYS A 71 -7.98 4.54 -11.57
N LEU A 72 -8.94 5.19 -12.22
CA LEU A 72 -8.95 5.34 -13.68
C LEU A 72 -7.85 6.29 -14.17
N HIS A 73 -7.53 7.34 -13.42
CA HIS A 73 -6.60 8.40 -13.85
C HIS A 73 -5.19 8.26 -13.27
N GLU A 74 -4.95 7.30 -12.37
CA GLU A 74 -3.65 7.09 -11.74
C GLU A 74 -2.54 6.83 -12.77
N SER A 75 -2.78 5.99 -13.78
CA SER A 75 -1.79 5.72 -14.83
C SER A 75 -1.50 6.95 -15.68
N THR A 76 -2.53 7.71 -16.06
CA THR A 76 -2.38 8.94 -16.83
C THR A 76 -1.56 9.97 -16.06
N ALA A 77 -1.80 10.12 -14.74
CA ALA A 77 -1.03 11.02 -13.90
C ALA A 77 0.44 10.58 -13.78
N PHE A 78 0.70 9.28 -13.67
CA PHE A 78 2.05 8.71 -13.68
C PHE A 78 2.79 9.06 -14.98
N ASP A 79 2.17 8.81 -16.14
CA ASP A 79 2.78 9.05 -17.45
C ASP A 79 3.05 10.54 -17.69
N GLN A 80 2.11 11.40 -17.30
CA GLN A 80 2.28 12.85 -17.37
C GLN A 80 3.45 13.30 -16.50
N TYR A 81 3.52 12.86 -15.24
CA TYR A 81 4.62 13.20 -14.35
C TYR A 81 5.97 12.71 -14.90
N GLN A 82 6.01 11.47 -15.41
CA GLN A 82 7.20 10.92 -16.04
C GLN A 82 7.63 11.78 -17.24
N SER A 83 6.71 12.15 -18.13
CA SER A 83 7.03 12.93 -19.33
C SER A 83 7.64 14.31 -19.01
N ILE A 84 7.13 14.99 -17.97
CA ILE A 84 7.58 16.32 -17.54
C ILE A 84 9.00 16.26 -16.97
N HIS A 85 9.33 15.19 -16.25
CA HIS A 85 10.56 15.09 -15.47
C HIS A 85 11.67 14.25 -16.13
N SER A 86 11.34 13.36 -17.07
CA SER A 86 12.33 12.49 -17.75
C SER A 86 13.42 13.27 -18.47
N SER A 87 13.12 14.49 -18.92
CA SER A 87 14.05 15.33 -19.69
C SER A 87 14.89 16.28 -18.82
N LYS A 88 14.62 16.41 -17.52
CA LYS A 88 15.20 17.49 -16.70
C LYS A 88 15.90 17.06 -15.41
N SER A 89 15.61 15.90 -14.82
CA SER A 89 16.03 15.63 -13.44
C SER A 89 16.70 14.29 -13.16
N GLY A 90 16.96 13.44 -14.17
CA GLY A 90 17.51 12.09 -13.92
C GLY A 90 16.62 11.23 -13.01
N LEU A 91 15.36 11.63 -12.84
CA LEU A 91 14.42 11.05 -11.89
C LEU A 91 13.80 9.79 -12.52
N ILE A 92 13.89 8.67 -11.80
CA ILE A 92 13.35 7.39 -12.25
C ILE A 92 12.04 7.14 -11.51
N LEU A 93 10.94 7.18 -12.24
CA LEU A 93 9.62 6.83 -11.71
C LEU A 93 9.40 5.33 -11.79
N ARG A 94 8.91 4.70 -10.72
CA ARG A 94 8.63 3.26 -10.66
C ARG A 94 7.34 3.00 -9.89
N LYS A 95 6.59 1.98 -10.31
CA LYS A 95 5.58 1.36 -9.45
C LYS A 95 6.26 0.75 -8.23
N SER A 96 5.56 0.75 -7.11
CA SER A 96 6.03 0.17 -5.84
C SER A 96 4.98 -0.74 -5.22
N GLY A 97 5.47 -1.77 -4.54
CA GLY A 97 4.66 -2.65 -3.71
C GLY A 97 4.70 -2.25 -2.23
N ILE A 98 4.48 -3.23 -1.36
CA ILE A 98 4.54 -3.04 0.08
C ILE A 98 6.00 -3.01 0.54
N PHE A 99 6.38 -1.91 1.17
CA PHE A 99 7.59 -1.82 1.98
C PHE A 99 7.28 -2.20 3.43
N ILE A 100 8.11 -3.06 4.00
CA ILE A 100 8.03 -3.47 5.40
C ILE A 100 9.16 -2.76 6.14
N SER A 101 8.82 -2.04 7.21
CA SER A 101 9.83 -1.43 8.08
C SER A 101 10.69 -2.54 8.69
N SER A 102 12.01 -2.42 8.58
CA SER A 102 12.92 -3.06 9.53
C SER A 102 12.77 -2.35 10.88
N GLU A 103 13.00 -3.09 11.96
CA GLU A 103 13.39 -2.47 13.22
C GLU A 103 14.88 -2.16 13.07
N ASP A 104 15.23 -0.87 13.08
CA ASP A 104 16.61 -0.40 13.24
C ASP A 104 16.85 -0.09 14.72
#